data_AF-A0A2G4SI26-F1
#
_entry.id   AF-A0A2G4SI26-F1
#
_cell.length_a   1.000
_cell.length_b   1.000
_cell.length_c   1.000
_cell.angle_alpha   90.00
_cell.angle_beta   90.00
_cell.angle_gamma   90.00
#
_symmetry.space_group_name_H-M   'P 1'
#
loop_
_entity.id
_entity.type
_entity.pdbx_description
1 polymer ?
#
loop_
_entity_poly.entity_id
_entity_poly.type
_entity_poly.pdbx_seq_one_letter_code
_entity_poly.pdbx_strand_id
1 'polypeptide(L)'
;MTQAIISLLSNNATLCLPIESSTYTVCDLKQEIFSKTHIPVDQQILRTIGGLDIDDQQPLESDKHILHFNLSARLLGGKGGFGSMLRAQGGRMNAQKTTNFEACRDLQGRRIRSVNEAKRLQEELDALPKREAEKRERLKRKIEEALKEREPRKHLFDDNEFLESKEEVVEGVKSAIGQALKKQKTSHNGNHKPVASTSQCLFNDDISDEDEDEDEEEEEEEEEEEEKEKQEEEEEEKKVEKEEIKVEEKKGEKKAKANNRQKKGKGKSKQ
;
A
#
# COMPACT_ATOMS: atom_id res chain seq x y z
N MET A 1 -16.35 47.47 30.83
CA MET A 1 -15.48 46.46 31.45
C MET A 1 -14.70 45.81 30.32
N THR A 2 -13.38 45.90 30.35
CA THR A 2 -12.52 45.26 29.35
C THR A 2 -12.27 43.82 29.81
N GLN A 3 -12.27 42.84 28.89
CA GLN A 3 -12.02 41.44 29.22
C GLN A 3 -10.72 40.97 28.57
N ALA A 4 -9.86 40.31 29.34
CA ALA A 4 -8.69 39.61 28.84
C ALA A 4 -9.03 38.13 28.62
N ILE A 5 -8.91 37.67 27.39
CA ILE A 5 -9.05 36.27 26.99
C ILE A 5 -7.66 35.71 26.79
N ILE A 6 -7.29 34.73 27.61
CA ILE A 6 -5.96 34.11 27.61
C ILE A 6 -6.10 32.68 27.14
N SER A 7 -5.44 32.33 26.03
CA SER A 7 -5.30 30.96 25.57
C SER A 7 -4.26 30.24 26.41
N LEU A 8 -4.64 29.13 27.04
CA LEU A 8 -3.76 28.30 27.85
C LEU A 8 -2.93 27.32 27.00
N LEU A 9 -1.83 26.83 27.58
CA LEU A 9 -0.89 25.91 26.93
C LEU A 9 -1.47 24.53 26.63
N SER A 10 -2.43 24.09 27.44
CA SER A 10 -2.96 22.73 27.43
C SER A 10 -4.45 22.73 27.12
N ASN A 11 -4.85 21.91 26.13
CA ASN A 11 -6.23 21.57 25.78
C ASN A 11 -7.12 22.68 25.21
N ASN A 12 -6.54 23.71 24.57
CA ASN A 12 -7.31 24.84 23.99
C ASN A 12 -8.26 25.54 24.98
N ALA A 13 -7.99 25.41 26.28
CA ALA A 13 -8.78 26.07 27.30
C ALA A 13 -8.46 27.57 27.29
N THR A 14 -9.49 28.40 27.47
CA THR A 14 -9.35 29.85 27.56
C THR A 14 -9.72 30.32 28.97
N LEU A 15 -8.93 31.25 29.50
CA LEU A 15 -9.27 31.97 30.73
C LEU A 15 -9.75 33.37 30.36
N CYS A 16 -10.93 33.72 30.85
CA CYS A 16 -11.48 35.06 30.72
C CYS A 16 -11.33 35.77 32.06
N LEU A 17 -10.54 36.84 32.11
CA LEU A 17 -10.32 37.65 33.30
C LEU A 17 -10.86 39.07 33.06
N PRO A 18 -11.68 39.62 33.97
CA PRO A 18 -12.16 40.99 33.88
C PRO A 18 -11.04 41.97 34.25
N ILE A 19 -10.81 42.97 33.40
CA ILE A 19 -9.91 44.09 33.70
C ILE A 19 -10.77 45.22 34.30
N GLU A 20 -10.64 45.43 35.60
CA GLU A 20 -11.52 46.30 36.38
C GLU A 20 -11.09 47.78 36.39
N SER A 21 -9.82 48.07 36.13
CA SER A 21 -9.25 49.42 36.27
C SER A 21 -8.35 49.80 35.10
N SER A 22 -8.27 51.09 34.76
CA SER A 22 -7.38 51.62 33.72
C SER A 22 -5.89 51.52 34.09
N THR A 23 -5.57 51.34 35.37
CA THR A 23 -4.19 51.18 35.88
C THR A 23 -3.75 49.72 35.95
N TYR A 24 -4.51 48.78 35.38
CA TYR A 24 -4.23 47.36 35.49
C TYR A 24 -3.01 46.98 34.65
N THR A 25 -2.01 46.38 35.30
CA THR A 25 -0.73 46.03 34.66
C THR A 25 -0.69 44.59 34.21
N VAL A 26 0.25 44.27 33.33
CA VAL A 26 0.50 42.88 32.91
C VAL A 26 0.98 42.03 34.09
N CYS A 27 1.68 42.61 35.06
CA CYS A 27 2.06 41.92 36.29
C CYS A 27 0.84 41.44 37.08
N ASP A 28 -0.17 42.30 37.23
CA ASP A 28 -1.43 41.95 37.92
C ASP A 28 -2.15 40.81 37.20
N LEU A 29 -2.17 40.86 35.86
CA LEU A 29 -2.70 39.77 35.02
C LEU A 29 -1.96 38.46 35.26
N LYS A 30 -0.63 38.48 35.33
CA LYS A 30 0.19 37.29 35.61
C LYS A 30 -0.06 36.72 37.02
N GLN A 31 -0.34 37.57 38.00
CA GLN A 31 -0.68 37.15 39.37
C GLN A 31 -2.07 36.47 39.43
N GLU A 32 -3.05 37.00 38.69
CA GLU A 32 -4.36 36.34 38.56
C GLU A 32 -4.24 35.00 37.83
N ILE A 33 -3.45 34.95 36.76
CA ILE A 33 -3.15 33.70 36.05
C ILE A 33 -2.47 32.70 36.99
N PHE A 34 -1.52 33.14 37.84
CA PHE A 34 -0.88 32.28 38.84
C PHE A 34 -1.91 31.71 39.82
N SER A 35 -2.85 32.54 40.29
CA SER A 35 -3.91 32.11 41.21
C SER A 35 -4.84 31.06 40.60
N LYS A 36 -5.07 31.10 39.29
CA LYS A 36 -5.96 30.16 38.57
C LYS A 36 -5.24 28.91 38.06
N THR A 37 -3.99 29.05 37.61
CA THR A 37 -3.26 27.99 36.89
C THR A 37 -2.12 27.38 37.71
N HIS A 38 -1.73 28.02 38.81
CA HIS A 38 -0.58 27.67 39.64
C HIS A 38 0.78 27.68 38.89
N ILE A 39 0.85 28.30 37.69
CA ILE A 39 2.09 28.44 36.93
C ILE A 39 2.86 29.67 37.46
N PRO A 40 4.09 29.53 38.00
CA PRO A 40 4.84 30.66 38.57
C PRO A 40 5.05 31.81 37.58
N VAL A 41 4.95 33.05 38.05
CA VAL A 41 5.07 34.29 37.24
C VAL A 41 6.35 34.30 36.40
N ASP A 42 7.47 33.83 36.94
CA ASP A 42 8.79 33.77 36.26
C ASP A 42 8.83 32.82 35.06
N GLN A 43 7.90 31.85 35.03
CA GLN A 43 7.76 30.88 33.96
C GLN A 43 6.69 31.29 32.95
N GLN A 44 5.86 32.29 33.25
CA GLN A 44 4.81 32.77 32.37
C GLN A 44 5.36 33.76 31.33
N ILE A 45 5.17 33.43 30.06
CA ILE A 45 5.39 34.33 28.93
C ILE A 45 4.04 34.61 28.27
N LEU A 46 3.60 35.86 28.35
CA LEU A 46 2.38 36.34 27.69
C LEU A 46 2.73 36.95 26.34
N ARG A 47 2.06 36.47 25.29
CA ARG A 47 2.16 37.03 23.93
C ARG A 47 0.81 37.53 23.46
N THR A 48 0.82 38.59 22.66
CA THR A 48 -0.35 38.98 21.87
C THR A 48 -0.69 37.92 20.80
N ILE A 49 -1.86 38.01 20.16
CA ILE A 49 -2.19 37.18 18.97
C ILE A 49 -1.09 37.27 17.89
N GLY A 50 -0.47 38.45 17.75
CA GLY A 50 0.61 38.68 16.77
C GLY A 50 1.97 38.08 17.16
N GLY A 51 2.06 37.40 18.30
CA GLY A 51 3.31 36.78 18.77
C GLY A 51 4.31 37.77 19.38
N LEU A 52 3.90 39.01 19.67
CA LEU A 52 4.73 39.98 20.37
C LEU A 52 4.72 39.70 21.87
N ASP A 53 5.90 39.63 22.48
CA ASP A 53 6.08 39.54 23.93
C ASP A 53 5.72 40.88 24.59
N ILE A 54 5.09 40.82 25.76
CA ILE A 54 4.61 42.00 26.48
C ILE A 54 5.41 42.17 27.77
N ASP A 55 5.83 43.41 28.04
CA ASP A 55 6.54 43.78 29.25
C ASP A 55 5.61 43.82 30.48
N ASP A 56 6.14 43.44 31.64
CA ASP A 56 5.38 43.28 32.88
C ASP A 56 4.78 44.59 33.41
N GLN A 57 5.42 45.72 33.10
CA GLN A 57 5.01 47.06 33.55
C GLN A 57 4.14 47.79 32.53
N GLN A 58 3.82 47.16 31.40
CA GLN A 58 2.99 47.79 30.39
C GLN A 58 1.53 47.88 30.91
N PRO A 59 0.90 49.06 30.90
CA PRO A 59 -0.51 49.18 31.23
C PRO A 59 -1.34 48.50 30.15
N LEU A 60 -2.36 47.73 30.56
CA LEU A 60 -3.32 47.09 29.65
C LEU A 60 -4.43 48.09 29.26
N GLU A 61 -4.01 49.28 28.83
CA GLU A 61 -4.90 50.28 28.27
C GLU A 61 -5.13 49.96 26.79
N SER A 62 -6.39 49.75 26.42
CA SER A 62 -6.74 49.52 25.03
C SER A 62 -8.14 50.02 24.78
N ASP A 63 -8.31 50.68 23.64
CA ASP A 63 -9.61 51.14 23.13
C ASP A 63 -10.57 49.97 22.84
N LYS A 64 -10.05 48.74 22.82
CA LYS A 64 -10.79 47.52 22.58
C LYS A 64 -11.31 46.95 23.91
N HIS A 65 -12.59 46.62 23.93
CA HIS A 65 -13.23 45.95 25.07
C HIS A 65 -12.73 44.51 25.30
N ILE A 66 -12.03 43.90 24.34
CA ILE A 66 -11.54 42.52 24.44
C ILE A 66 -10.06 42.50 24.04
N LEU A 67 -9.23 41.90 24.91
CA LEU A 67 -7.82 41.67 24.70
C LEU A 67 -7.54 40.17 24.65
N HIS A 68 -6.71 39.76 23.70
CA HIS A 68 -6.38 38.36 23.50
C HIS A 68 -4.90 38.12 23.72
N PHE A 69 -4.60 37.19 24.62
CA PHE A 69 -3.24 36.79 24.97
C PHE A 69 -3.07 35.28 24.82
N ASN A 70 -1.85 34.86 24.52
CA ASN A 70 -1.43 33.47 24.53
C ASN A 70 -0.44 33.30 25.67
N LEU A 71 -0.78 32.43 26.61
CA LEU A 71 0.11 32.06 27.71
C LEU A 71 1.06 30.97 27.23
N SER A 72 2.36 31.16 27.47
CA SER A 72 3.39 30.15 27.27
C SER A 72 4.27 29.94 28.48
N ALA A 73 4.63 28.69 28.77
CA ALA A 73 5.52 28.38 29.87
C ALA A 73 6.99 28.29 29.40
N ARG A 74 7.91 28.77 30.23
CA ARG A 74 9.35 28.52 30.06
C ARG A 74 9.63 27.06 30.44
N LEU A 75 10.13 26.31 29.48
CA LEU A 75 10.60 24.94 29.73
C LEU A 75 12.08 25.00 30.13
N LEU A 76 12.45 24.23 31.15
CA LEU A 76 13.85 23.99 31.51
C LEU A 76 14.56 23.43 30.28
N GLY A 77 15.66 24.07 29.87
CA GLY A 77 16.28 23.89 28.56
C GLY A 77 16.74 22.45 28.28
N GLY A 78 16.67 22.06 27.01
CA GLY A 78 17.15 20.78 26.49
C GLY A 78 16.92 20.60 24.98
N LYS A 79 16.81 21.70 24.23
CA LYS A 79 16.36 21.73 22.81
C LYS A 79 17.44 21.22 21.82
N GLY A 80 18.37 20.38 22.27
CA GLY A 80 19.54 19.94 21.50
C GLY A 80 19.30 18.71 20.64
N GLY A 81 18.23 17.95 20.90
CA GLY A 81 17.96 16.65 20.25
C GLY A 81 17.71 16.74 18.74
N PHE A 82 16.96 17.75 18.30
CA PHE A 82 16.64 17.91 16.87
C PHE A 82 17.90 18.24 16.05
N GLY A 83 18.73 19.17 16.54
CA GLY A 83 19.99 19.51 15.88
C GLY A 83 21.01 18.37 15.87
N SER A 84 21.08 17.57 16.95
CA SER A 84 21.92 16.36 16.97
C SER A 84 21.38 15.27 16.04
N MET A 85 20.06 15.11 15.95
CA MET A 85 19.42 14.17 15.03
C MET A 85 19.70 14.56 13.57
N LEU A 86 19.59 15.84 13.23
CA LEU A 86 19.95 16.35 11.90
C LEU A 86 21.43 16.12 11.58
N ARG A 87 22.33 16.35 12.55
CA ARG A 87 23.77 16.06 12.36
C ARG A 87 24.03 14.56 12.17
N ALA A 88 23.36 13.71 12.93
CA ALA A 88 23.47 12.26 12.81
C ALA A 88 22.93 11.75 11.46
N GLN A 89 21.78 12.24 11.01
CA GLN A 89 21.20 11.90 9.70
C GLN A 89 22.06 12.40 8.55
N GLY A 90 22.55 13.66 8.62
CA GLY A 90 23.46 14.21 7.60
C GLY A 90 24.77 13.44 7.49
N GLY A 91 25.29 12.92 8.62
CA GLY A 91 26.46 12.04 8.63
C GLY A 91 26.20 10.71 7.92
N ARG A 92 25.03 10.09 8.14
CA ARG A 92 24.63 8.83 7.48
C ARG A 92 24.49 9.00 5.97
N MET A 93 23.80 10.06 5.53
CA MET A 93 23.59 10.35 4.11
C MET A 93 24.92 10.61 3.37
N ASN A 94 25.90 11.22 4.03
CA ASN A 94 27.21 11.47 3.43
C ASN A 94 28.13 10.24 3.43
N ALA A 95 27.96 9.35 4.42
CA ALA A 95 28.73 8.10 4.51
C ALA A 95 28.20 7.02 3.55
N GLN A 96 26.88 6.95 3.36
CA GLN A 96 26.24 6.03 2.43
C GLN A 96 26.34 6.59 1.01
N LYS A 97 27.44 6.27 0.32
CA LYS A 97 27.58 6.56 -1.09
C LYS A 97 26.53 5.78 -1.87
N THR A 98 25.85 6.44 -2.80
CA THR A 98 24.89 5.82 -3.71
C THR A 98 25.59 4.73 -4.53
N THR A 99 25.12 3.50 -4.44
CA THR A 99 25.63 2.34 -5.20
C THR A 99 24.97 2.20 -6.58
N ASN A 100 23.94 2.99 -6.85
CA ASN A 100 23.29 3.01 -8.15
C ASN A 100 24.13 3.84 -9.15
N PHE A 101 24.99 3.16 -9.90
CA PHE A 101 25.78 3.72 -10.99
C PHE A 101 25.09 3.59 -12.36
N GLU A 102 23.88 3.06 -12.42
CA GLU A 102 23.21 2.73 -13.68
C GLU A 102 22.81 3.98 -14.49
N ALA A 103 22.58 5.09 -13.77
CA ALA A 103 22.32 6.40 -14.35
C ALA A 103 23.57 7.02 -15.01
N CYS A 104 24.78 6.54 -14.70
CA CYS A 104 26.01 7.03 -15.31
C CYS A 104 26.09 6.64 -16.79
N ARG A 105 26.81 7.44 -17.57
CA ARG A 105 27.09 7.19 -18.99
C ARG A 105 28.50 6.66 -19.18
N ASP A 106 28.68 5.81 -20.18
CA ASP A 106 29.99 5.34 -20.65
C ASP A 106 30.69 6.42 -21.51
N LEU A 107 31.96 6.18 -21.85
CA LEU A 107 32.73 7.07 -22.74
C LEU A 107 32.18 7.14 -24.18
N GLN A 108 31.25 6.25 -24.52
CA GLN A 108 30.54 6.22 -25.80
C GLN A 108 29.17 6.92 -25.71
N GLY A 109 28.80 7.47 -24.55
CA GLY A 109 27.56 8.19 -24.31
C GLY A 109 26.33 7.33 -24.00
N ARG A 110 26.45 6.00 -23.94
CA ARG A 110 25.37 5.07 -23.55
C ARG A 110 25.25 4.99 -22.04
N ARG A 111 24.05 4.75 -21.50
CA ARG A 111 23.87 4.54 -20.05
C ARG A 111 24.36 3.15 -19.65
N ILE A 112 24.94 3.04 -18.44
CA ILE A 112 25.38 1.75 -17.89
C ILE A 112 24.20 0.78 -17.78
N ARG A 113 23.00 1.28 -17.44
CA ARG A 113 21.76 0.49 -17.44
C ARG A 113 21.57 -0.31 -18.74
N SER A 114 21.57 0.37 -19.89
CA SER A 114 21.35 -0.28 -21.19
C SER A 114 22.44 -1.29 -21.57
N VAL A 115 23.67 -1.08 -21.08
CA VAL A 115 24.77 -2.03 -21.30
C VAL A 115 24.57 -3.29 -20.45
N ASN A 116 24.12 -3.13 -19.20
CA ASN A 116 23.84 -4.26 -18.32
C ASN A 116 22.60 -5.05 -18.79
N GLU A 117 21.54 -4.36 -19.21
CA GLU A 117 20.35 -4.99 -19.82
C GLU A 117 20.72 -5.83 -21.04
N ALA A 118 21.52 -5.28 -21.96
CA ALA A 118 21.97 -6.03 -23.13
C ALA A 118 22.80 -7.27 -22.77
N LYS A 119 23.62 -7.20 -21.71
CA LYS A 119 24.37 -8.37 -21.21
C LYS A 119 23.45 -9.41 -20.61
N ARG A 120 22.48 -9.00 -19.77
CA ARG A 120 21.50 -9.90 -19.15
C ARG A 120 20.70 -10.66 -20.22
N LEU A 121 20.23 -9.94 -21.25
CA LEU A 121 19.56 -10.54 -22.40
C LEU A 121 20.45 -11.54 -23.15
N GLN A 122 21.72 -11.22 -23.33
CA GLN A 122 22.66 -12.13 -23.98
C GLN A 122 22.91 -13.40 -23.14
N GLU A 123 23.11 -13.26 -21.84
CA GLU A 123 23.30 -14.38 -20.91
C GLU A 123 22.07 -15.30 -20.89
N GLU A 124 20.87 -14.74 -20.95
CA GLU A 124 19.62 -15.49 -21.03
C GLU A 124 19.51 -16.28 -22.34
N LEU A 125 19.79 -15.63 -23.48
CA LEU A 125 19.82 -16.32 -24.78
C LEU A 125 20.87 -17.45 -24.82
N ASP A 126 22.02 -17.25 -24.19
CA ASP A 126 23.07 -18.26 -24.07
C ASP A 126 22.68 -19.40 -23.10
N ALA A 127 21.79 -19.14 -22.14
CA ALA A 127 21.28 -20.12 -21.18
C ALA A 127 20.13 -20.98 -21.75
N LEU A 128 19.30 -20.44 -22.65
CA LEU A 128 18.21 -21.16 -23.33
C LEU A 128 18.60 -22.56 -23.85
N PRO A 129 19.67 -22.76 -24.64
CA PRO A 129 20.00 -24.08 -25.17
C PRO A 129 20.37 -25.09 -24.08
N LYS A 130 20.92 -24.64 -22.95
CA LYS A 130 21.22 -25.51 -21.80
C LYS A 130 19.92 -25.92 -21.10
N ARG A 131 19.00 -24.97 -20.86
CA ARG A 131 17.68 -25.23 -20.27
C ARG A 131 16.86 -26.15 -21.16
N GLU A 132 16.90 -25.98 -22.49
CA GLU A 132 16.25 -26.88 -23.43
C GLU A 132 16.85 -28.29 -23.44
N ALA A 133 18.19 -28.40 -23.38
CA ALA A 133 18.85 -29.70 -23.34
C ALA A 133 18.49 -30.49 -22.08
N GLU A 134 18.47 -29.82 -20.93
CA GLU A 134 18.05 -30.39 -19.65
C GLU A 134 16.58 -30.81 -19.67
N LYS A 135 15.67 -29.96 -20.18
CA LYS A 135 14.25 -30.31 -20.37
C LYS A 135 14.10 -31.54 -21.26
N ARG A 136 14.85 -31.62 -22.37
CA ARG A 136 14.84 -32.78 -23.28
C ARG A 136 15.38 -34.04 -22.61
N GLU A 137 16.41 -33.94 -21.77
CA GLU A 137 16.94 -35.08 -21.02
C GLU A 137 15.95 -35.57 -19.96
N ARG A 138 15.33 -34.65 -19.20
CA ARG A 138 14.28 -34.97 -18.22
C ARG A 138 13.09 -35.67 -18.88
N LEU A 139 12.63 -35.17 -20.04
CA LEU A 139 11.57 -35.81 -20.83
C LEU A 139 11.97 -37.21 -21.31
N LYS A 140 13.19 -37.37 -21.83
CA LYS A 140 13.69 -38.69 -22.26
C LYS A 140 13.74 -39.68 -21.10
N ARG A 141 14.18 -39.24 -19.92
CA ARG A 141 14.21 -40.08 -18.71
C ARG A 141 12.81 -40.49 -18.29
N LYS A 142 11.84 -39.57 -18.26
CA LYS A 142 10.43 -39.89 -17.98
C LYS A 142 9.86 -40.91 -18.97
N ILE A 143 10.15 -40.75 -20.27
CA ILE A 143 9.71 -41.68 -21.33
C ILE A 143 10.36 -43.06 -21.15
N GLU A 144 11.67 -43.11 -20.88
CA GLU A 144 12.39 -44.36 -20.65
C GLU A 144 11.89 -45.09 -19.41
N GLU A 145 11.62 -44.36 -18.33
CA GLU A 145 11.04 -44.88 -17.10
C GLU A 145 9.62 -45.41 -17.33
N ALA A 146 8.75 -44.67 -18.02
CA ALA A 146 7.41 -45.14 -18.39
C ALA A 146 7.42 -46.37 -19.32
N LEU A 147 8.43 -46.50 -20.19
CA LEU A 147 8.63 -47.68 -21.05
C LEU A 147 9.20 -48.88 -20.29
N LYS A 148 10.04 -48.64 -19.28
CA LYS A 148 10.71 -49.69 -18.48
C LYS A 148 9.84 -50.17 -17.32
N GLU A 149 9.07 -49.28 -16.70
CA GLU A 149 8.14 -49.55 -15.62
C GLU A 149 6.71 -49.61 -16.13
N ARG A 150 6.40 -50.68 -16.86
CA ARG A 150 5.07 -51.28 -16.84
C ARG A 150 5.23 -52.70 -17.36
N GLU A 151 5.68 -53.60 -16.49
CA GLU A 151 5.16 -54.96 -16.62
C GLU A 151 3.65 -54.82 -16.50
N PRO A 152 2.86 -55.11 -17.55
CA PRO A 152 1.43 -55.06 -17.41
C PRO A 152 1.13 -56.11 -16.34
N ARG A 153 0.69 -55.68 -15.16
CA ARG A 153 -0.07 -56.56 -14.27
C ARG A 153 -1.34 -56.87 -15.04
N LYS A 154 -1.24 -57.84 -15.95
CA LYS A 154 -2.36 -58.44 -16.67
C LYS A 154 -3.13 -59.20 -15.61
N HIS A 155 -3.89 -58.48 -14.82
CA HIS A 155 -4.99 -59.06 -14.09
C HIS A 155 -6.03 -59.42 -15.16
N LEU A 156 -5.83 -60.57 -15.79
CA LEU A 156 -6.80 -61.16 -16.68
C LEU A 156 -8.02 -61.45 -15.81
N PHE A 157 -9.09 -60.70 -16.05
CA PHE A 157 -10.35 -60.91 -15.39
C PHE A 157 -11.00 -62.16 -16.01
N ASP A 158 -10.54 -63.33 -15.57
CA ASP A 158 -10.98 -64.65 -16.05
C ASP A 158 -12.03 -65.25 -15.10
N ASP A 159 -13.04 -64.46 -14.74
CA ASP A 159 -14.17 -64.94 -13.96
C ASP A 159 -15.36 -65.26 -14.89
N ASN A 160 -15.45 -66.54 -15.29
CA ASN A 160 -16.53 -67.01 -16.17
C ASN A 160 -17.91 -66.88 -15.50
N GLU A 161 -17.99 -67.02 -14.17
CA GLU A 161 -19.25 -66.90 -13.42
C GLU A 161 -19.76 -65.46 -13.45
N PHE A 162 -18.84 -64.48 -13.31
CA PHE A 162 -19.18 -63.08 -13.49
C PHE A 162 -19.65 -62.76 -14.92
N LEU A 163 -18.98 -63.31 -15.95
CA LEU A 163 -19.37 -63.09 -17.35
C LEU A 163 -20.76 -63.67 -17.65
N GLU A 164 -21.04 -64.89 -17.20
CA GLU A 164 -22.35 -65.52 -17.34
C GLU A 164 -23.44 -64.73 -16.61
N SER A 165 -23.18 -64.30 -15.36
CA SER A 165 -24.15 -63.50 -14.60
C SER A 165 -24.41 -62.13 -15.26
N LYS A 166 -23.40 -61.49 -15.85
CA LYS A 166 -23.54 -60.25 -16.62
C LYS A 166 -24.41 -60.48 -17.86
N GLU A 167 -24.18 -61.57 -18.59
CA GLU A 167 -24.98 -61.92 -19.77
C GLU A 167 -26.44 -62.22 -19.39
N GLU A 168 -26.67 -62.96 -18.31
CA GLU A 168 -28.02 -63.27 -17.80
C GLU A 168 -28.77 -61.99 -17.39
N VAL A 169 -28.11 -61.07 -16.67
CA VAL A 169 -28.70 -59.77 -16.31
C VAL A 169 -29.05 -58.97 -17.57
N VAL A 170 -28.16 -58.96 -18.57
CA VAL A 170 -28.40 -58.26 -19.85
C VAL A 170 -29.56 -58.88 -20.63
N GLU A 171 -29.66 -60.20 -20.70
CA GLU A 171 -30.77 -60.90 -21.34
C GLU A 171 -32.09 -60.71 -20.59
N GLY A 172 -32.06 -60.72 -19.26
CA GLY A 172 -33.20 -60.42 -18.40
C GLY A 172 -33.77 -59.03 -18.67
N VAL A 173 -32.90 -58.01 -18.75
CA VAL A 173 -33.30 -56.64 -19.09
C VAL A 173 -33.86 -56.57 -20.52
N LYS A 174 -33.21 -57.20 -21.51
CA LYS A 174 -33.71 -57.25 -22.90
C LYS A 174 -35.08 -57.92 -23.01
N SER A 175 -35.29 -59.02 -22.29
CA SER A 175 -36.57 -59.75 -22.26
C SER A 175 -37.66 -58.92 -21.58
N ALA A 176 -37.37 -58.29 -20.45
CA ALA A 176 -38.30 -57.42 -19.73
C ALA A 176 -38.76 -56.23 -20.60
N ILE A 177 -37.83 -55.57 -21.28
CA ILE A 177 -38.12 -54.49 -22.23
C ILE A 177 -38.93 -55.02 -23.41
N GLY A 178 -38.56 -56.17 -23.97
CA GLY A 178 -39.30 -56.81 -25.07
C GLY A 178 -40.74 -57.18 -24.70
N GLN A 179 -40.96 -57.67 -23.49
CA GLN A 179 -42.30 -57.97 -22.96
C GLN A 179 -43.11 -56.70 -22.67
N ALA A 180 -42.47 -55.66 -22.12
CA ALA A 180 -43.09 -54.36 -21.88
C ALA A 180 -43.54 -53.71 -23.20
N LEU A 181 -42.69 -53.69 -24.22
CA LEU A 181 -43.01 -53.19 -25.56
C LEU A 181 -44.12 -54.00 -26.25
N LYS A 182 -44.13 -55.34 -26.09
CA LYS A 182 -45.21 -56.20 -26.62
C LYS A 182 -46.54 -55.95 -25.91
N LYS A 183 -46.55 -55.79 -24.58
CA LYS A 183 -47.74 -55.43 -23.80
C LYS A 183 -48.26 -54.03 -24.13
N GLN A 184 -47.38 -53.07 -24.41
CA GLN A 184 -47.78 -51.76 -24.92
C GLN A 184 -48.43 -51.83 -26.30
N LYS A 185 -48.01 -52.76 -27.17
CA LYS A 185 -48.60 -52.94 -28.51
C LYS A 185 -49.96 -53.64 -28.51
N THR A 186 -50.22 -54.57 -27.59
CA THR A 186 -51.51 -55.28 -27.51
C THR A 186 -52.56 -54.56 -26.67
N SER A 187 -52.17 -53.62 -25.81
CA SER A 187 -53.09 -52.78 -25.04
C SER A 187 -53.30 -51.41 -25.70
N HIS A 188 -53.96 -51.39 -26.86
CA HIS A 188 -54.52 -50.16 -27.42
C HIS A 188 -55.98 -50.00 -26.97
N ASN A 189 -56.19 -49.57 -25.71
CA ASN A 189 -57.35 -48.76 -25.35
C ASN A 189 -57.19 -48.04 -23.99
N GLY A 190 -57.15 -46.70 -24.03
CA GLY A 190 -57.72 -45.82 -23.00
C GLY A 190 -56.85 -45.32 -21.83
N ASN A 191 -56.27 -44.12 -22.01
CA ASN A 191 -56.10 -43.02 -21.03
C ASN A 191 -55.61 -43.30 -19.59
N HIS A 192 -54.41 -42.81 -19.23
CA HIS A 192 -54.26 -41.55 -18.46
C HIS A 192 -52.79 -41.13 -18.17
N LYS A 193 -52.56 -39.83 -18.44
CA LYS A 193 -51.72 -38.77 -17.83
C LYS A 193 -50.20 -38.98 -17.58
N PRO A 194 -49.34 -38.04 -18.04
CA PRO A 194 -47.92 -38.00 -17.69
C PRO A 194 -47.72 -37.37 -16.31
N VAL A 195 -46.91 -38.00 -15.46
CA VAL A 195 -46.36 -37.37 -14.26
C VAL A 195 -44.83 -37.44 -14.32
N ALA A 196 -44.27 -36.27 -14.05
CA ALA A 196 -42.90 -35.84 -14.22
C ALA A 196 -41.86 -36.70 -13.48
N SER A 197 -40.73 -36.89 -14.18
CA SER A 197 -39.34 -36.67 -13.73
C SER A 197 -38.95 -37.04 -12.30
N THR A 198 -38.02 -37.99 -12.16
CA THR A 198 -36.60 -37.64 -11.91
C THR A 198 -35.76 -38.87 -12.22
N SER A 199 -35.24 -38.94 -13.45
CA SER A 199 -34.05 -39.75 -13.73
C SER A 199 -32.86 -38.91 -13.31
N GLN A 200 -32.24 -39.22 -12.17
CA GLN A 200 -30.87 -38.79 -11.96
C GLN A 200 -29.97 -39.86 -12.57
N CYS A 201 -29.58 -39.58 -13.80
CA CYS A 201 -28.49 -40.20 -14.51
C CYS A 201 -27.22 -40.10 -13.65
N LEU A 202 -26.82 -41.21 -13.03
CA LEU A 202 -25.47 -41.45 -12.53
C LEU A 202 -24.55 -41.77 -13.72
N PHE A 203 -24.40 -40.79 -14.61
CA PHE A 203 -23.30 -40.73 -15.59
C PHE A 203 -22.44 -39.53 -15.20
N ASN A 204 -21.85 -39.59 -14.01
CA ASN A 204 -20.60 -38.90 -13.72
C ASN A 204 -19.55 -40.00 -13.62
N ASP A 205 -19.06 -40.42 -14.79
CA ASP A 205 -17.75 -41.04 -14.89
C ASP A 205 -16.78 -39.86 -14.78
N ASP A 206 -16.48 -39.53 -13.53
CA ASP A 206 -15.41 -38.62 -13.16
C ASP A 206 -14.11 -39.33 -13.54
N ILE A 207 -13.63 -39.04 -14.74
CA ILE A 207 -12.28 -39.37 -15.15
C ILE A 207 -11.39 -38.42 -14.36
N SER A 208 -11.08 -38.85 -13.14
CA SER A 208 -10.03 -38.29 -12.32
C SER A 208 -8.71 -38.66 -12.99
N ASP A 209 -8.33 -37.84 -13.99
CA ASP A 209 -6.93 -37.59 -14.30
C ASP A 209 -6.42 -36.73 -13.13
N GLU A 210 -6.07 -37.38 -12.03
CA GLU A 210 -5.10 -36.87 -11.05
C GLU A 210 -3.72 -36.94 -11.71
N ASP A 211 -3.44 -35.98 -12.58
CA ASP A 211 -2.11 -35.44 -12.77
C ASP A 211 -2.24 -33.96 -12.42
N GLU A 212 -2.28 -33.65 -11.12
CA GLU A 212 -2.11 -32.28 -10.63
C GLU A 212 -0.70 -31.83 -11.04
N ASP A 213 -0.70 -30.85 -11.94
CA ASP A 213 0.45 -30.13 -12.43
C ASP A 213 1.19 -29.47 -11.25
N GLU A 214 2.35 -30.02 -10.87
CA GLU A 214 3.36 -29.36 -9.99
C GLU A 214 3.98 -28.08 -10.62
N ASP A 215 3.43 -27.58 -11.73
CA ASP A 215 3.94 -26.43 -12.48
C ASP A 215 3.13 -25.13 -12.21
N GLU A 216 2.04 -25.15 -11.42
CA GLU A 216 1.30 -23.94 -11.02
C GLU A 216 2.00 -23.11 -9.92
N GLU A 217 2.86 -23.72 -9.08
CA GLU A 217 3.57 -22.97 -8.01
C GLU A 217 4.74 -22.11 -8.54
N GLU A 218 5.38 -22.45 -9.68
CA GLU A 218 6.47 -21.63 -10.26
C GLU A 218 5.94 -20.44 -11.09
N GLU A 219 4.76 -20.54 -11.71
CA GLU A 219 4.15 -19.41 -12.45
C GLU A 219 3.53 -18.35 -11.52
N GLU A 220 2.97 -18.75 -10.37
CA GLU A 220 2.48 -17.80 -9.35
C GLU A 220 3.60 -16.97 -8.70
N GLU A 221 4.80 -17.53 -8.52
CA GLU A 221 5.96 -16.79 -7.98
C GLU A 221 6.51 -15.74 -8.95
N GLU A 222 6.50 -16.00 -10.27
CA GLU A 222 6.94 -15.04 -11.29
C GLU A 222 5.94 -13.90 -11.50
N GLU A 223 4.63 -14.16 -11.43
CA GLU A 223 3.59 -13.11 -11.50
C GLU A 223 3.60 -12.19 -10.26
N GLU A 224 3.87 -12.74 -9.07
CA GLU A 224 4.02 -11.94 -7.84
C GLU A 224 5.28 -11.05 -7.85
N GLU A 225 6.38 -11.47 -8.49
CA GLU A 225 7.58 -10.64 -8.62
C GLU A 225 7.36 -9.50 -9.64
N GLU A 226 6.66 -9.76 -10.75
CA GLU A 226 6.32 -8.72 -11.73
C GLU A 226 5.35 -7.67 -11.17
N GLU A 227 4.38 -8.05 -10.33
CA GLU A 227 3.49 -7.09 -9.67
C GLU A 227 4.23 -6.24 -8.63
N LYS A 228 5.20 -6.80 -7.91
CA LYS A 228 6.03 -6.06 -6.95
C LYS A 228 6.95 -5.06 -7.65
N GLU A 229 7.57 -5.42 -8.77
CA GLU A 229 8.39 -4.48 -9.56
C GLU A 229 7.55 -3.33 -10.14
N LYS A 230 6.34 -3.62 -10.67
CA LYS A 230 5.43 -2.58 -11.19
C LYS A 230 4.94 -1.63 -10.09
N GLN A 231 4.70 -2.13 -8.87
CA GLN A 231 4.32 -1.30 -7.72
C GLN A 231 5.48 -0.42 -7.22
N GLU A 232 6.71 -0.93 -7.25
CA GLU A 232 7.90 -0.16 -6.89
C GLU A 232 8.19 0.95 -7.92
N GLU A 233 8.05 0.67 -9.23
CA GLU A 233 8.18 1.67 -10.28
C GLU A 233 7.09 2.77 -10.19
N GLU A 234 5.83 2.41 -9.94
CA GLU A 234 4.75 3.39 -9.72
C GLU A 234 4.98 4.24 -8.45
N GLU A 235 5.55 3.68 -7.39
CA GLU A 235 5.91 4.43 -6.19
C GLU A 235 7.09 5.38 -6.41
N GLU A 236 8.07 4.99 -7.22
CA GLU A 236 9.18 5.86 -7.62
C GLU A 236 8.71 7.01 -8.51
N GLU A 237 7.84 6.75 -9.50
CA GLU A 237 7.28 7.80 -10.35
C GLU A 237 6.44 8.81 -9.55
N LYS A 238 5.61 8.33 -8.61
CA LYS A 238 4.83 9.20 -7.71
C LYS A 238 5.71 10.00 -6.74
N LYS A 239 6.89 9.49 -6.36
CA LYS A 239 7.88 10.23 -5.55
C LYS A 239 8.57 11.31 -6.38
N VAL A 240 8.91 11.02 -7.62
CA VAL A 240 9.52 11.99 -8.56
C VAL A 240 8.55 13.13 -8.89
N GLU A 241 7.28 12.84 -9.22
CA GLU A 241 6.27 13.88 -9.46
C GLU A 241 6.04 14.78 -8.25
N LYS A 242 6.00 14.20 -7.03
CA LYS A 242 5.86 14.99 -5.79
C LYS A 242 7.07 15.87 -5.51
N GLU A 243 8.28 15.45 -5.90
CA GLU A 243 9.47 16.29 -5.79
C GLU A 243 9.50 17.42 -6.82
N GLU A 244 9.05 17.17 -8.06
CA GLU A 244 8.96 18.19 -9.11
C GLU A 244 7.94 19.28 -8.76
N ILE A 245 6.76 18.91 -8.26
CA ILE A 245 5.72 19.85 -7.80
C ILE A 245 6.27 20.73 -6.64
N LYS A 246 7.06 20.15 -5.74
CA LYS A 246 7.65 20.86 -4.60
C LYS A 246 8.81 21.80 -5.00
N VAL A 247 9.46 21.53 -6.13
CA VAL A 247 10.49 22.39 -6.72
C VAL A 247 9.85 23.58 -7.47
N GLU A 248 8.73 23.35 -8.16
CA GLU A 248 7.92 24.38 -8.83
C GLU A 248 7.34 25.40 -7.83
N GLU A 249 6.74 24.92 -6.72
CA GLU A 249 6.20 25.80 -5.66
C GLU A 249 7.29 26.67 -5.02
N LYS A 250 8.47 26.11 -4.76
CA LYS A 250 9.63 26.86 -4.23
C LYS A 250 10.21 27.88 -5.21
N LYS A 251 10.08 27.66 -6.53
CA LYS A 251 10.46 28.64 -7.56
C LYS A 251 9.41 29.77 -7.65
N GLY A 252 8.13 29.46 -7.47
CA GLY A 252 7.03 30.44 -7.38
C GLY A 252 7.19 31.42 -6.22
N GLU A 253 7.48 30.91 -5.02
CA GLU A 253 7.69 31.76 -3.83
C GLU A 253 8.93 32.66 -3.92
N LYS A 254 10.00 32.19 -4.58
CA LYS A 254 11.22 32.99 -4.80
C LYS A 254 10.99 34.12 -5.81
N LYS A 255 10.20 33.91 -6.87
CA LYS A 255 9.79 34.97 -7.81
C LYS A 255 8.89 36.01 -7.14
N ALA A 256 7.95 35.59 -6.28
CA ALA A 256 7.08 36.50 -5.52
C ALA A 256 7.87 37.40 -4.54
N LYS A 257 8.90 36.86 -3.86
CA LYS A 257 9.77 37.63 -2.96
C LYS A 257 10.71 38.61 -3.69
N ALA A 258 11.12 38.30 -4.92
CA ALA A 258 11.95 39.20 -5.74
C ALA A 258 11.18 40.45 -6.22
N ASN A 259 9.93 40.27 -6.68
CA ASN A 259 9.09 41.38 -7.15
C ASN A 259 8.67 42.34 -6.02
N ASN A 260 8.56 41.86 -4.78
CA ASN A 260 8.22 42.70 -3.64
C ASN A 260 9.39 43.57 -3.14
N ARG A 261 10.65 43.14 -3.39
CA ARG A 261 11.86 43.94 -3.06
C ARG A 261 12.07 45.12 -4.03
N GLN A 262 11.69 45.00 -5.29
CA GLN A 262 11.83 46.10 -6.26
C GLN A 262 10.82 47.25 -6.05
N LYS A 263 9.66 46.98 -5.44
CA LYS A 263 8.67 48.04 -5.13
C LYS A 263 9.02 48.93 -3.92
N LYS A 264 9.94 48.51 -3.04
CA LYS A 264 10.35 49.31 -1.85
C LYS A 264 11.60 50.18 -2.05
N GLY A 265 12.19 50.21 -3.24
CA GLY A 265 13.47 50.90 -3.51
C GLY A 265 13.39 52.31 -4.14
N LYS A 266 12.20 52.82 -4.49
CA LYS A 266 12.05 54.14 -5.12
C LYS A 266 11.31 55.10 -4.18
N GLY A 267 12.06 55.80 -3.33
CA GLY A 267 11.48 56.84 -2.49
C GLY A 267 12.49 57.38 -1.48
N LYS A 268 13.38 58.27 -1.94
CA LYS A 268 14.02 59.34 -1.15
C LYS A 268 14.84 60.24 -2.09
N SER A 269 14.15 61.20 -2.71
CA SER A 269 14.76 62.41 -3.28
C SER A 269 14.90 63.44 -2.16
N LYS A 270 16.13 63.93 -1.97
CA LYS A 270 16.49 65.02 -1.05
C LYS A 270 15.87 66.35 -1.52
N GLN A 271 15.32 67.11 -0.59
CA GLN A 271 15.42 68.57 -0.55
C GLN A 271 16.71 68.95 0.17
#